data_AF-A0A6A9SJX5-F1
#
_entry.id   AF-A0A6A9SJX5-F1
#
_cell.length_a   1.000
_cell.length_b   1.000
_cell.length_c   1.000
_cell.angle_alpha   90.00
_cell.angle_beta   90.00
_cell.angle_gamma   90.00
#
_symmetry.space_group_name_H-M   'P 1'
#
loop_
_entity.id
_entity.type
_entity.pdbx_description
1 polymer ?
#
loop_
_entity_poly.entity_id
_entity_poly.type
_entity_poly.pdbx_seq_one_letter_code
_entity_poly.pdbx_strand_id
1 'polypeptide(L)' 'MYNNKVRTAVALHLTGTLTEGEAARHAGLSRAQLRRYTRTCGAIVPAPSTDDLDAELQEHADSNAVRLDG' A
#
# COMPACT_ATOMS: atom_id res chain seq x y z
N MET A 1 13.79 19.00 -4.67
CA MET A 1 13.46 18.17 -5.85
C MET A 1 13.89 16.70 -5.73
N TYR A 2 14.97 16.35 -5.01
CA TYR A 2 15.45 14.95 -4.88
C TYR A 2 14.48 14.01 -4.10
N ASN A 3 13.74 14.54 -3.12
CA ASN A 3 12.85 13.75 -2.26
C ASN A 3 11.66 13.12 -3.00
N ASN A 4 11.14 13.71 -4.07
CA ASN A 4 9.98 13.15 -4.78
C ASN A 4 10.35 11.86 -5.54
N LYS A 5 11.53 11.80 -6.18
CA LYS A 5 11.99 10.59 -6.87
C LYS A 5 12.21 9.43 -5.90
N VAL A 6 12.76 9.70 -4.72
CA VAL A 6 12.94 8.70 -3.66
C VAL A 6 11.60 8.18 -3.17
N ARG A 7 10.62 9.07 -2.93
CA ARG A 7 9.27 8.68 -2.51
C ARG A 7 8.56 7.82 -3.55
N THR A 8 8.60 8.21 -4.82
CA THR A 8 8.02 7.43 -5.92
C THR A 8 8.66 6.06 -6.04
N ALA A 9 10.00 5.96 -5.98
CA ALA A 9 10.70 4.69 -6.03
C ALA A 9 10.34 3.76 -4.86
N VAL A 10 10.23 4.30 -3.63
CA VAL A 10 9.82 3.53 -2.46
C VAL A 10 8.37 3.06 -2.59
N ALA A 11 7.46 3.92 -3.06
CA ALA A 11 6.07 3.55 -3.29
C ALA A 11 5.96 2.40 -4.32
N LEU A 12 6.64 2.51 -5.47
CA LEU A 12 6.67 1.47 -6.50
C LEU A 12 7.27 0.15 -6.02
N HIS A 13 8.23 0.21 -5.10
CA HIS A 13 8.79 -0.98 -4.47
C HIS A 13 7.79 -1.63 -3.50
N LEU A 14 7.10 -0.83 -2.69
CA LEU A 14 6.09 -1.29 -1.73
C LEU A 14 4.85 -1.89 -2.40
N THR A 15 4.44 -1.35 -3.56
CA THR A 15 3.33 -1.88 -4.36
C THR A 15 3.72 -3.12 -5.18
N GLY A 16 4.98 -3.55 -5.12
CA GLY A 16 5.49 -4.69 -5.89
C GLY A 16 5.66 -4.40 -7.39
N THR A 17 5.48 -3.15 -7.82
CA THR A 17 5.62 -2.74 -9.23
C THR A 17 7.07 -2.77 -9.69
N LEU A 18 8.02 -2.44 -8.79
CA LEU A 18 9.46 -2.49 -9.05
C LEU A 18 10.17 -3.36 -8.00
N THR A 19 11.19 -4.09 -8.46
CA THR A 19 12.11 -4.77 -7.54
C THR A 19 12.96 -3.75 -6.77
N GLU A 20 13.52 -4.16 -5.61
CA GLU A 20 14.38 -3.29 -4.79
C GLU A 20 15.54 -2.68 -5.60
N GLY A 21 16.11 -3.44 -6.55
CA GLY A 21 17.18 -2.96 -7.41
C GLY A 21 16.74 -1.91 -8.42
N GLU A 22 15.55 -2.07 -9.00
CA GLU A 22 15.02 -1.16 -10.01
C GLU A 22 14.56 0.15 -9.37
N ALA A 23 13.88 0.07 -8.23
CA ALA A 23 13.51 1.24 -7.44
C ALA A 23 14.75 2.03 -6.98
N ALA A 24 15.80 1.35 -6.54
CA ALA A 24 17.06 2.01 -6.16
C ALA A 24 17.70 2.75 -7.34
N ARG A 25 17.75 2.12 -8.53
CA ARG A 25 18.24 2.76 -9.77
C ARG A 25 17.36 3.95 -10.17
N HIS A 26 16.04 3.81 -10.07
CA HIS A 26 15.08 4.86 -10.39
C HIS A 26 15.29 6.12 -9.54
N ALA A 27 15.65 5.95 -8.27
CA ALA A 27 15.96 7.05 -7.35
C ALA A 27 17.43 7.50 -7.36
N GLY A 28 18.31 6.83 -8.11
CA GLY A 28 19.76 7.08 -8.04
C GLY A 28 20.36 6.76 -6.66
N LEU A 29 19.81 5.78 -5.96
CA LEU A 29 20.21 5.36 -4.62
C LEU A 29 20.87 3.98 -4.65
N SER A 30 21.63 3.68 -3.61
CA SER A 30 22.02 2.31 -3.31
C SER A 30 20.83 1.50 -2.76
N ARG A 31 20.85 0.19 -2.97
CA ARG A 31 19.88 -0.76 -2.38
C ARG A 31 19.75 -0.62 -0.85
N ALA A 32 20.87 -0.42 -0.16
CA ALA A 32 20.88 -0.23 1.29
C ALA A 32 20.18 1.08 1.71
N GLN A 33 20.37 2.16 0.96
CA GLN A 33 19.66 3.42 1.18
C GLN A 33 18.16 3.26 0.91
N LEU A 34 17.77 2.56 -0.17
CA LEU A 34 16.37 2.27 -0.45
C LEU A 34 15.72 1.50 0.71
N ARG A 35 16.34 0.41 1.21
CA ARG A 35 15.84 -0.33 2.38
C ARG A 35 15.66 0.55 3.61
N ARG A 36 16.60 1.46 3.87
CA ARG A 36 16.49 2.41 4.99
C ARG A 36 15.27 3.31 4.79
N TYR A 37 15.07 3.86 3.59
CA TYR A 37 13.90 4.67 3.27
C TYR A 37 12.60 3.87 3.36
N THR A 38 12.56 2.63 2.87
CA THR A 38 11.38 1.77 3.01
C THR A 38 11.05 1.49 4.47
N ARG A 39 12.04 1.32 5.37
CA ARG A 39 11.79 1.16 6.80
C ARG A 39 11.32 2.45 7.49
N THR A 40 11.90 3.60 7.13
CA THR A 40 11.55 4.89 7.73
C THR A 40 10.24 5.47 7.18
N CYS A 41 9.97 5.27 5.88
CA CYS A 41 8.83 5.83 5.16
C CYS A 41 7.72 4.81 4.88
N GLY A 42 7.98 3.50 4.95
CA GLY A 42 6.95 2.46 4.74
C GLY A 42 5.90 2.39 5.85
N ALA A 43 6.09 3.12 6.95
CA ALA A 43 5.03 3.41 7.91
C ALA A 43 4.00 4.43 7.36
N ILE A 44 4.33 5.16 6.29
CA ILE A 44 3.39 5.99 5.55
C ILE A 44 2.85 5.13 4.41
N VAL A 45 2.00 4.17 4.78
CA VAL A 45 1.01 3.63 3.84
C VAL A 45 0.29 4.86 3.26
N PRO A 46 0.24 5.04 1.93
CA PRO A 46 -0.64 6.06 1.37
C PRO A 46 -2.01 5.79 1.97
N ALA A 47 -2.59 6.77 2.68
CA ALA A 47 -3.96 6.63 3.16
C ALA A 47 -4.79 6.13 1.98
N PRO A 48 -5.60 5.05 2.15
CA PRO A 48 -6.39 4.51 1.05
C PRO A 48 -7.16 5.69 0.46
N SER A 49 -6.78 6.06 -0.77
CA SER A 49 -7.56 7.01 -1.52
C SER A 49 -8.84 6.25 -1.82
N THR A 50 -9.95 6.75 -1.28
CA THR A 50 -11.30 6.19 -1.35
C THR A 50 -11.85 6.17 -2.78
N ASP A 51 -11.12 5.57 -3.72
CA ASP A 51 -11.53 5.36 -5.11
C ASP A 51 -11.52 3.87 -5.50
N ASP A 52 -10.89 2.99 -4.70
CA ASP A 52 -10.87 1.54 -4.92
C ASP A 52 -11.57 0.77 -3.76
N LEU A 53 -12.66 1.31 -3.21
CA LEU A 53 -13.46 0.67 -2.15
C LEU A 53 -14.74 -0.02 -2.66
N ASP A 54 -14.76 -0.46 -3.92
CA ASP A 54 -15.91 -1.20 -4.50
C ASP A 54 -15.63 -2.67 -4.81
N ALA A 55 -14.44 -3.19 -4.50
CA ALA A 55 -14.11 -4.59 -4.72
C ALA A 55 -13.87 -5.33 -3.40
N GLU A 56 -14.91 -6.04 -2.98
CA GLU A 56 -14.87 -7.28 -2.19
C GLU A 56 -14.66 -7.17 -0.67
N LEU A 57 -15.76 -6.94 0.05
CA LEU A 57 -16.05 -7.63 1.32
C LEU A 57 -17.54 -8.02 1.35
N GLN A 58 -17.92 -8.89 0.41
CA GLN A 58 -19.16 -9.66 0.48
C GLN A 58 -18.85 -10.99 1.17
N GLU A 59 -18.87 -11.04 2.50
CA GLU A 59 -19.19 -12.29 3.18
C GLU A 59 -19.64 -12.11 4.64
N HIS A 60 -20.73 -12.82 4.93
CA HIS A 60 -21.22 -13.25 6.24
C HIS A 60 -21.85 -12.22 7.20
N ALA A 61 -23.18 -12.13 7.11
CA ALA A 61 -24.02 -12.49 8.26
C ALA A 61 -25.35 -13.05 7.78
N ASP A 62 -25.42 -14.38 7.80
CA ASP A 62 -26.64 -15.18 7.72
C ASP A 62 -27.70 -14.75 8.74
N SER A 63 -28.93 -14.65 8.26
CA SER A 63 -30.11 -15.33 8.82
C SER A 63 -30.28 -15.34 10.34
N ASN A 64 -31.14 -14.47 10.88
CA ASN A 64 -32.18 -14.92 11.82
C ASN A 64 -33.36 -13.94 11.95
N ALA A 65 -34.28 -13.96 10.98
CA ALA A 65 -35.61 -13.37 11.15
C ALA A 65 -36.56 -14.44 11.71
N VAL A 66 -36.47 -14.70 13.02
CA VAL A 66 -37.56 -15.37 13.73
C VAL A 66 -38.53 -14.29 14.21
N ARG A 67 -39.63 -14.17 13.46
CA ARG A 67 -40.91 -13.63 13.94
C ARG A 67 -41.30 -14.34 15.23
N LEU A 68 -41.79 -13.63 16.23
CA LEU A 68 -42.99 -14.01 16.99
C LEU A 68 -43.67 -12.75 17.53
N ASP A 69 -44.84 -12.44 16.98
CA ASP A 69 -45.90 -11.65 17.59
C ASP A 69 -46.33 -12.27 18.92
N GLY A 70 -46.71 -11.42 19.89
CA GLY A 70 -47.30 -11.79 21.17
C GLY A 70 -47.71 -10.56 21.97
#